data_AF-A0A660PJK3-F1
#
_entry.id   AF-A0A660PJK3-F1
#
_cell.length_a   1.000
_cell.length_b   1.000
_cell.length_c   1.000
_cell.angle_alpha   90.00
_cell.angle_beta   90.00
_cell.angle_gamma   90.00
#
_symmetry.space_group_name_H-M   'P 1'
#
loop_
_entity.id
_entity.type
_entity.pdbx_description
1 polymer ?
#
loop_
_entity_poly.entity_id
_entity_poly.type
_entity_poly.pdbx_seq_one_letter_code
_entity_poly.pdbx_strand_id
1 'polypeptide(L)'
;MRIITIIFTFALIVAINIMANGGDSNPTVTGKCMTCHKEKSPGLYNQWYMSEHATHNVTCLNCHSADRKDKDAFEHEGALIATLVTPKDCGQCHDKQFSEVGNSYHATAGQILKSNDAYLAHVAGGEPVAITGCESCHGTKVVIDKNSPNKLSHKNWPNSGIGRINPDGSLGSCNACHTRHSFSKAQARKPEACSKCHLGPDHPQKEIYEESK
;
A
#
# COMPACT_ATOMS: atom_id res chain seq x y z
N MET A 1 69.68 -14.05 -17.83
CA MET A 1 69.15 -15.03 -16.86
C MET A 1 68.31 -14.26 -15.85
N ARG A 2 66.97 -14.38 -15.97
CA ARG A 2 65.87 -14.12 -15.03
C ARG A 2 65.94 -12.96 -14.02
N ILE A 3 64.81 -12.21 -13.97
CA ILE A 3 64.02 -11.74 -12.80
C ILE A 3 63.53 -10.31 -13.09
N ILE A 4 62.41 -10.18 -13.81
CA ILE A 4 61.01 -10.02 -13.32
C ILE A 4 60.65 -8.54 -13.09
N THR A 5 59.94 -8.06 -14.10
CA THR A 5 59.11 -6.87 -14.26
C THR A 5 57.97 -6.82 -13.23
N ILE A 6 57.81 -5.72 -12.51
CA ILE A 6 56.50 -5.32 -11.94
C ILE A 6 56.39 -3.79 -12.05
N ILE A 7 55.83 -3.34 -13.18
CA ILE A 7 55.33 -1.97 -13.34
C ILE A 7 53.94 -1.95 -12.70
N PHE A 8 53.80 -1.13 -11.65
CA PHE A 8 52.54 -0.82 -10.99
C PHE A 8 51.66 0.04 -11.92
N THR A 9 50.93 -0.59 -12.85
CA THR A 9 49.79 0.04 -13.50
C THR A 9 48.56 -0.16 -12.61
N PHE A 10 48.26 0.85 -11.80
CA PHE A 10 47.00 0.95 -11.06
C PHE A 10 45.87 1.28 -12.05
N ALA A 11 45.37 0.25 -12.74
CA ALA A 11 44.17 0.38 -13.57
C ALA A 11 42.96 0.47 -12.65
N LEU A 12 42.43 1.68 -12.53
CA LEU A 12 41.19 2.01 -11.82
C LEU A 12 40.01 1.34 -12.54
N ILE A 13 39.65 0.12 -12.13
CA ILE A 13 38.38 -0.51 -12.52
C ILE A 13 37.28 0.18 -11.70
N VAL A 14 36.69 1.22 -12.26
CA VAL A 14 35.42 1.77 -11.77
C VAL A 14 34.33 0.77 -12.16
N ALA A 15 34.04 -0.18 -11.26
CA ALA A 15 32.83 -0.97 -11.33
C ALA A 15 31.64 -0.02 -11.07
N ILE A 16 31.02 0.45 -12.15
CA ILE A 16 29.72 1.12 -12.10
C ILE A 16 28.71 0.04 -11.66
N ASN A 17 28.41 0.01 -10.38
CA ASN A 17 27.25 -0.70 -9.85
C ASN A 17 26.01 0.04 -10.35
N ILE A 18 25.49 -0.40 -11.50
CA ILE A 18 24.12 -0.07 -11.90
C ILE A 18 23.22 -0.77 -10.89
N MET A 19 22.71 -0.02 -9.93
CA MET A 19 21.59 -0.48 -9.13
C MET A 19 20.41 -0.69 -10.08
N ALA A 20 20.09 -1.94 -10.33
CA ALA A 20 18.84 -2.34 -10.95
C ALA A 20 17.71 -2.03 -9.96
N ASN A 21 17.19 -0.81 -10.01
CA ASN A 21 15.89 -0.53 -9.43
C ASN A 21 14.82 -1.13 -10.34
N GLY A 22 14.01 -2.01 -9.75
CA GLY A 22 12.99 -2.80 -10.42
C GLY A 22 11.90 -1.97 -11.09
N GLY A 23 11.27 -2.62 -12.07
CA GLY A 23 10.20 -2.08 -12.90
C GLY A 23 10.66 -2.00 -14.35
N ASP A 24 10.42 -3.06 -15.12
CA ASP A 24 10.45 -3.04 -16.58
C ASP A 24 9.34 -2.08 -17.07
N SER A 25 9.57 -0.77 -16.95
CA SER A 25 8.62 0.25 -17.37
C SER A 25 8.73 0.43 -18.87
N ASN A 26 8.27 -0.57 -19.64
CA ASN A 26 8.06 -0.38 -21.06
C ASN A 26 7.12 0.82 -21.23
N PRO A 27 7.56 1.95 -21.83
CA PRO A 27 6.75 3.17 -21.90
C PRO A 27 5.43 2.93 -22.63
N THR A 28 5.41 1.99 -23.56
CA THR A 28 4.21 1.57 -24.30
C THR A 28 3.19 0.88 -23.39
N VAL A 29 3.63 0.04 -22.44
CA VAL A 29 2.74 -0.63 -21.48
C VAL A 29 2.24 0.36 -20.44
N THR A 30 3.14 1.19 -19.92
CA THR A 30 2.78 2.23 -18.93
C THR A 30 1.72 3.18 -19.48
N GLY A 31 1.87 3.66 -20.71
CA GLY A 31 0.89 4.53 -21.36
C GLY A 31 -0.50 3.88 -21.55
N LYS A 32 -0.55 2.57 -21.79
CA LYS A 32 -1.81 1.81 -21.95
C LYS A 32 -2.65 1.81 -20.67
N CYS A 33 -2.02 1.78 -19.50
CA CYS A 33 -2.73 1.86 -18.22
C CYS A 33 -3.56 3.15 -18.17
N MET A 34 -2.93 4.31 -18.41
CA MET A 34 -3.61 5.60 -18.35
C MET A 34 -4.68 5.76 -19.42
N THR A 35 -4.44 5.33 -20.67
CA THR A 35 -5.43 5.48 -21.74
C THR A 35 -6.65 4.58 -21.53
N CYS A 36 -6.45 3.30 -21.19
CA CYS A 36 -7.53 2.36 -20.94
C CYS A 36 -8.31 2.73 -19.66
N HIS A 37 -7.63 3.02 -18.56
CA HIS A 37 -8.31 3.36 -17.29
C HIS A 37 -8.96 4.74 -17.28
N LYS A 38 -8.54 5.66 -18.16
CA LYS A 38 -9.28 6.91 -18.41
C LYS A 38 -10.70 6.63 -18.91
N GLU A 39 -10.89 5.57 -19.70
CA GLU A 39 -12.19 5.18 -20.23
C GLU A 39 -12.92 4.19 -19.31
N LYS A 40 -12.23 3.16 -18.80
CA LYS A 40 -12.83 2.07 -18.02
C LYS A 40 -13.10 2.44 -16.56
N SER A 41 -12.29 3.33 -15.99
CA SER A 41 -12.39 3.76 -14.60
C SER A 41 -12.09 5.25 -14.44
N PRO A 42 -12.88 6.13 -15.09
CA PRO A 42 -12.59 7.57 -15.18
C PRO A 42 -12.45 8.22 -13.80
N GLY A 43 -13.19 7.74 -12.79
CA GLY A 43 -13.06 8.23 -11.41
C GLY A 43 -11.66 7.99 -10.82
N LEU A 44 -11.11 6.78 -10.96
CA LEU A 44 -9.78 6.45 -10.45
C LEU A 44 -8.70 7.18 -11.24
N TYR A 45 -8.84 7.23 -12.57
CA TYR A 45 -7.94 7.98 -13.44
C TYR A 45 -7.91 9.47 -13.06
N ASN A 46 -9.07 10.11 -12.90
CA ASN A 46 -9.14 11.53 -12.58
C ASN A 46 -8.58 11.82 -11.17
N GLN A 47 -8.83 10.94 -10.19
CA GLN A 47 -8.23 11.07 -8.86
C GLN A 47 -6.70 11.05 -8.91
N TRP A 48 -6.12 10.13 -9.69
CA TRP A 48 -4.67 10.06 -9.92
C TRP A 48 -4.17 11.27 -10.72
N TYR A 49 -4.82 11.59 -11.83
CA TYR A 49 -4.41 12.67 -12.75
C TYR A 49 -4.34 14.03 -12.05
N MET A 50 -5.23 14.26 -11.07
CA MET A 50 -5.26 15.49 -10.25
C MET A 50 -4.38 15.40 -8.99
N SER A 51 -3.63 14.32 -8.79
CA SER A 51 -2.78 14.11 -7.61
C SER A 51 -1.35 14.61 -7.82
N GLU A 52 -0.65 14.85 -6.71
CA GLU A 52 0.78 15.15 -6.72
C GLU A 52 1.60 14.01 -7.35
N HIS A 53 1.16 12.75 -7.23
CA HIS A 53 1.84 11.63 -7.86
C HIS A 53 1.85 11.76 -9.39
N ALA A 54 0.73 12.14 -10.01
CA ALA A 54 0.70 12.38 -11.46
C ALA A 54 1.59 13.57 -11.87
N THR A 55 1.55 14.67 -11.11
CA THR A 55 2.42 15.84 -11.34
C THR A 55 3.91 15.49 -11.29
N HIS A 56 4.28 14.51 -10.47
CA HIS A 56 5.66 14.02 -10.32
C HIS A 56 5.94 12.75 -11.12
N ASN A 57 5.14 12.46 -12.15
CA ASN A 57 5.31 11.31 -13.05
C ASN A 57 5.33 9.93 -12.37
N VAL A 58 4.72 9.79 -11.19
CA VAL A 58 4.44 8.49 -10.57
C VAL A 58 3.21 7.90 -11.26
N THR A 59 3.45 6.99 -12.19
CA THR A 59 2.44 6.31 -13.01
C THR A 59 1.76 5.16 -12.28
N CYS A 60 0.74 4.56 -12.90
CA CYS A 60 0.05 3.39 -12.35
C CYS A 60 1.03 2.25 -12.03
N LEU A 61 1.98 1.97 -12.94
CA LEU A 61 2.93 0.88 -12.78
C LEU A 61 4.00 1.16 -11.71
N ASN A 62 4.30 2.42 -11.39
CA ASN A 62 5.23 2.73 -10.30
C ASN A 62 4.73 2.23 -8.93
N CYS A 63 3.42 2.02 -8.76
CA CYS A 63 2.85 1.44 -7.55
C CYS A 63 2.34 0.00 -7.75
N HIS A 64 1.79 -0.32 -8.93
CA HIS A 64 1.09 -1.58 -9.18
C HIS A 64 1.96 -2.65 -9.84
N SER A 65 3.13 -2.33 -10.39
CA SER A 65 4.03 -3.37 -10.90
C SER A 65 4.39 -4.34 -9.80
N ALA A 66 4.30 -5.63 -10.10
CA ALA A 66 4.59 -6.70 -9.14
C ALA A 66 5.71 -7.60 -9.66
N ASP A 67 6.43 -8.21 -8.73
CA ASP A 67 7.33 -9.31 -9.01
C ASP A 67 6.56 -10.62 -9.11
N ARG A 68 7.07 -11.57 -9.90
CA ARG A 68 6.50 -12.94 -10.00
C ARG A 68 6.42 -13.69 -8.66
N LYS A 69 7.19 -13.25 -7.67
CA LYS A 69 7.20 -13.82 -6.32
C LYS A 69 6.09 -13.27 -5.42
N ASP A 70 5.46 -12.16 -5.80
CA ASP A 70 4.39 -11.55 -5.01
C ASP A 70 3.15 -12.41 -5.07
N LYS A 71 2.56 -12.68 -3.90
CA LYS A 71 1.50 -13.71 -3.77
C LYS A 71 0.20 -13.29 -4.45
N ASP A 72 0.00 -12.01 -4.63
CA ASP A 72 -1.13 -11.36 -5.29
C ASP A 72 -0.83 -10.88 -6.71
N ALA A 73 0.35 -11.21 -7.27
CA ALA A 73 0.67 -10.88 -8.65
C ALA A 73 -0.22 -11.63 -9.65
N PHE A 74 -0.68 -10.92 -10.68
CA PHE A 74 -1.39 -11.48 -11.83
C PHE A 74 -1.13 -10.67 -13.11
N GLU A 75 -1.28 -11.33 -14.25
CA GLU A 75 -1.12 -10.69 -15.56
C GLU A 75 -2.36 -9.85 -15.90
N HIS A 76 -2.16 -8.61 -16.34
CA HIS A 76 -3.19 -7.70 -16.77
C HIS A 76 -2.71 -6.89 -17.97
N GLU A 77 -3.33 -7.11 -19.13
CA GLU A 77 -3.05 -6.35 -20.37
C GLU A 77 -1.55 -6.30 -20.77
N GLY A 78 -0.83 -7.39 -20.52
CA GLY A 78 0.60 -7.53 -20.84
C GLY A 78 1.55 -6.94 -19.79
N ALA A 79 1.05 -6.57 -18.61
CA ALA A 79 1.84 -6.23 -17.44
C ALA A 79 1.56 -7.21 -16.28
N LEU A 80 2.61 -7.58 -15.55
CA LEU A 80 2.45 -8.26 -14.28
C LEU A 80 2.24 -7.23 -13.17
N ILE A 81 1.07 -7.29 -12.51
CA ILE A 81 0.67 -6.31 -11.50
C ILE A 81 0.13 -6.95 -10.23
N ALA A 82 0.12 -6.17 -9.16
CA ALA A 82 -0.63 -6.41 -7.94
C ALA A 82 -1.70 -5.31 -7.78
N THR A 83 -2.94 -5.69 -7.49
CA THR A 83 -4.00 -4.70 -7.18
C THR A 83 -3.76 -4.04 -5.83
N LEU A 84 -3.18 -4.78 -4.88
CA LEU A 84 -2.93 -4.31 -3.54
C LEU A 84 -1.55 -3.63 -3.45
N VAL A 85 -1.55 -2.31 -3.32
CA VAL A 85 -0.33 -1.57 -2.97
C VAL A 85 -0.17 -1.60 -1.44
N THR A 86 1.01 -1.98 -0.99
CA THR A 86 1.38 -2.18 0.41
C THR A 86 2.30 -1.07 0.92
N PRO A 87 2.50 -0.95 2.25
CA PRO A 87 3.50 -0.05 2.81
C PRO A 87 4.91 -0.23 2.26
N LYS A 88 5.33 -1.45 1.87
CA LYS A 88 6.67 -1.66 1.26
C LYS A 88 6.80 -0.98 -0.10
N ASP A 89 5.74 -1.00 -0.90
CA ASP A 89 5.71 -0.33 -2.21
C ASP A 89 5.80 1.19 -2.02
N CYS A 90 5.06 1.74 -1.05
CA CYS A 90 5.17 3.16 -0.68
C CYS A 90 6.58 3.51 -0.17
N GLY A 91 7.18 2.63 0.64
CA GLY A 91 8.49 2.81 1.27
C GLY A 91 9.65 2.91 0.29
N GLN A 92 9.49 2.47 -0.97
CA GLN A 92 10.51 2.65 -2.01
C GLN A 92 10.84 4.13 -2.26
N CYS A 93 9.85 5.02 -2.09
CA CYS A 93 10.01 6.47 -2.22
C CYS A 93 9.81 7.21 -0.88
N HIS A 94 9.00 6.66 0.03
CA HIS A 94 8.61 7.28 1.29
C HIS A 94 9.17 6.53 2.50
N ASP A 95 10.46 6.18 2.46
CA ASP A 95 11.13 5.36 3.48
C ASP A 95 10.96 5.91 4.92
N LYS A 96 11.05 7.23 5.07
CA LYS A 96 10.83 7.90 6.37
C LYS A 96 9.42 7.64 6.90
N GLN A 97 8.39 7.93 6.10
CA GLN A 97 7.00 7.77 6.53
C GLN A 97 6.65 6.29 6.74
N PHE A 98 7.17 5.41 5.89
CA PHE A 98 7.06 3.96 6.05
C PHE A 98 7.62 3.51 7.41
N SER A 99 8.83 3.95 7.76
CA SER A 99 9.47 3.63 9.03
C SER A 99 8.73 4.22 10.23
N GLU A 100 8.30 5.48 10.16
CA GLU A 100 7.55 6.15 11.23
C GLU A 100 6.21 5.45 11.51
N VAL A 101 5.43 5.14 10.46
CA VAL A 101 4.14 4.45 10.61
C VAL A 101 4.35 3.00 11.05
N GLY A 102 5.33 2.30 10.48
CA GLY A 102 5.65 0.91 10.83
C GLY A 102 6.01 0.71 12.30
N ASN A 103 6.54 1.75 12.96
CA ASN A 103 6.87 1.75 14.39
C ASN A 103 5.72 2.21 15.30
N SER A 104 4.53 2.45 14.76
CA SER A 104 3.37 2.94 15.52
C SER A 104 2.36 1.83 15.83
N TYR A 105 1.53 2.03 16.86
CA TYR A 105 0.42 1.12 17.17
C TYR A 105 -0.63 1.05 16.04
N HIS A 106 -0.72 2.08 15.20
CA HIS A 106 -1.60 2.07 14.03
C HIS A 106 -1.24 0.95 13.06
N ALA A 107 0.06 0.69 12.82
CA ALA A 107 0.47 -0.40 11.92
C ALA A 107 0.06 -1.78 12.47
N THR A 108 0.06 -1.96 13.80
CA THR A 108 -0.29 -3.23 14.44
C THR A 108 -1.78 -3.37 14.79
N ALA A 109 -2.61 -2.38 14.52
CA ALA A 109 -4.00 -2.33 14.99
C ALA A 109 -4.84 -3.55 14.57
N GLY A 110 -4.61 -4.13 13.39
CA GLY A 110 -5.34 -5.31 12.90
C GLY A 110 -4.97 -6.62 13.60
N GLN A 111 -3.89 -6.64 14.40
CA GLN A 111 -3.50 -7.83 15.17
C GLN A 111 -4.47 -8.11 16.32
N ILE A 112 -5.16 -7.08 16.83
CA ILE A 112 -6.13 -7.23 17.93
C ILE A 112 -7.30 -8.15 17.54
N LEU A 113 -7.67 -8.21 16.26
CA LEU A 113 -8.78 -9.03 15.79
C LEU A 113 -8.49 -10.53 15.83
N LYS A 114 -7.24 -10.91 16.09
CA LYS A 114 -6.86 -12.31 16.37
C LYS A 114 -6.60 -12.58 17.84
N SER A 115 -6.77 -11.58 18.69
CA SER A 115 -6.63 -11.73 20.14
C SER A 115 -7.93 -12.28 20.75
N ASN A 116 -7.82 -12.79 21.98
CA ASN A 116 -8.99 -13.19 22.76
C ASN A 116 -9.93 -12.02 23.06
N ASP A 117 -9.45 -10.77 22.99
CA ASP A 117 -10.27 -9.58 23.21
C ASP A 117 -11.30 -9.38 22.09
N ALA A 118 -11.03 -9.89 20.89
CA ALA A 118 -11.97 -9.88 19.76
C ALA A 118 -13.00 -11.03 19.81
N TYR A 119 -12.93 -11.93 20.81
CA TYR A 119 -13.83 -13.08 20.91
C TYR A 119 -15.30 -12.66 20.85
N LEU A 120 -15.69 -11.63 21.61
CA LEU A 120 -17.08 -11.16 21.62
C LEU A 120 -17.49 -10.55 20.27
N ALA A 121 -16.57 -9.85 19.57
CA ALA A 121 -16.85 -9.30 18.25
C ALA A 121 -17.22 -10.40 17.24
N HIS A 122 -16.45 -11.49 17.20
CA HIS A 122 -16.70 -12.59 16.28
C HIS A 122 -17.83 -13.53 16.73
N VAL A 123 -17.97 -13.80 18.03
CA VAL A 123 -18.93 -14.80 18.55
C VAL A 123 -20.31 -14.20 18.79
N ALA A 124 -20.40 -13.01 19.39
CA ALA A 124 -21.69 -12.37 19.65
C ALA A 124 -22.20 -11.62 18.41
N GLY A 125 -21.31 -10.91 17.70
CA GLY A 125 -21.66 -10.16 16.49
C GLY A 125 -21.71 -11.00 15.22
N GLY A 126 -20.91 -12.07 15.14
CA GLY A 126 -20.72 -12.86 13.93
C GLY A 126 -19.70 -12.25 12.96
N GLU A 127 -19.13 -13.11 12.11
CA GLU A 127 -18.08 -12.74 11.16
C GLU A 127 -18.44 -11.55 10.24
N PRO A 128 -19.65 -11.45 9.65
CA PRO A 128 -20.00 -10.31 8.80
C PRO A 128 -19.97 -8.96 9.54
N VAL A 129 -20.36 -8.95 10.82
CA VAL A 129 -20.33 -7.75 11.67
C VAL A 129 -18.89 -7.36 11.99
N ALA A 130 -18.05 -8.33 12.31
CA ALA A 130 -16.62 -8.08 12.54
C ALA A 130 -15.95 -7.50 11.27
N ILE A 131 -16.25 -8.03 10.08
CA ILE A 131 -15.70 -7.53 8.81
C ILE A 131 -16.15 -6.10 8.52
N THR A 132 -17.46 -5.82 8.61
CA THR A 132 -17.98 -4.48 8.23
C THR A 132 -17.72 -3.41 9.29
N GLY A 133 -17.64 -3.80 10.56
CA GLY A 133 -17.39 -2.90 11.69
C GLY A 133 -15.92 -2.81 12.06
N CYS A 134 -15.42 -3.82 12.76
CA CYS A 134 -14.09 -3.80 13.38
C CYS A 134 -12.96 -3.77 12.34
N GLU A 135 -13.01 -4.66 11.33
CA GLU A 135 -11.94 -4.79 10.32
C GLU A 135 -11.86 -3.55 9.42
N SER A 136 -12.96 -2.83 9.21
CA SER A 136 -12.99 -1.60 8.41
C SER A 136 -12.10 -0.49 9.00
N CYS A 137 -11.97 -0.46 10.33
CA CYS A 137 -11.17 0.51 11.07
C CYS A 137 -9.78 -0.03 11.44
N HIS A 138 -9.72 -1.20 12.08
CA HIS A 138 -8.47 -1.79 12.57
C HIS A 138 -7.64 -2.44 11.46
N GLY A 139 -8.30 -2.99 10.45
CA GLY A 139 -7.68 -3.81 9.41
C GLY A 139 -7.70 -5.29 9.77
N THR A 140 -7.46 -6.12 8.78
CA THR A 140 -7.47 -7.59 8.90
C THR A 140 -6.34 -8.21 8.08
N LYS A 141 -6.14 -9.52 8.17
CA LYS A 141 -5.21 -10.24 7.30
C LYS A 141 -5.82 -10.43 5.93
N VAL A 142 -5.28 -9.76 4.92
CA VAL A 142 -5.69 -9.96 3.53
C VAL A 142 -5.45 -11.41 3.14
N VAL A 143 -6.49 -12.06 2.60
CA VAL A 143 -6.43 -13.45 2.15
C VAL A 143 -6.22 -13.48 0.64
N ILE A 144 -5.22 -14.26 0.23
CA ILE A 144 -4.98 -14.57 -1.18
C ILE A 144 -5.94 -15.67 -1.63
N ASP A 145 -6.69 -15.41 -2.69
CA ASP A 145 -7.57 -16.37 -3.34
C ASP A 145 -7.13 -16.56 -4.79
N LYS A 146 -6.59 -17.74 -5.11
CA LYS A 146 -6.08 -18.05 -6.45
C LYS A 146 -7.18 -18.00 -7.53
N ASN A 147 -8.43 -18.20 -7.13
CA ASN A 147 -9.60 -18.21 -8.01
C ASN A 147 -10.16 -16.79 -8.23
N SER A 148 -9.77 -15.82 -7.42
CA SER A 148 -10.13 -14.42 -7.63
C SER A 148 -9.33 -13.83 -8.80
N PRO A 149 -9.97 -13.04 -9.70
CA PRO A 149 -9.29 -12.43 -10.85
C PRO A 149 -8.07 -11.58 -10.48
N ASN A 150 -8.09 -10.96 -9.30
CA ASN A 150 -7.00 -10.11 -8.80
C ASN A 150 -6.23 -10.74 -7.64
N LYS A 151 -6.40 -12.06 -7.41
CA LYS A 151 -5.78 -12.82 -6.32
C LYS A 151 -6.20 -12.44 -4.90
N LEU A 152 -7.15 -11.52 -4.71
CA LEU A 152 -7.62 -11.07 -3.39
C LEU A 152 -9.00 -11.65 -3.08
N SER A 153 -9.16 -12.23 -1.90
CA SER A 153 -10.41 -12.85 -1.46
C SER A 153 -11.50 -11.81 -1.19
N HIS A 154 -12.69 -11.99 -1.75
CA HIS A 154 -13.85 -11.12 -1.48
C HIS A 154 -14.33 -11.18 -0.03
N LYS A 155 -13.87 -12.15 0.77
CA LYS A 155 -14.23 -12.24 2.19
C LYS A 155 -13.78 -11.01 2.97
N ASN A 156 -12.57 -10.53 2.70
CA ASN A 156 -11.94 -9.46 3.50
C ASN A 156 -11.17 -8.45 2.66
N TRP A 157 -11.44 -8.42 1.36
CA TRP A 157 -11.04 -7.38 0.43
C TRP A 157 -12.29 -6.82 -0.27
N PRO A 158 -12.46 -5.50 -0.37
CA PRO A 158 -11.52 -4.42 -0.03
C PRO A 158 -11.38 -4.15 1.48
N ASN A 159 -10.16 -3.82 1.94
CA ASN A 159 -9.90 -3.38 3.30
C ASN A 159 -8.88 -2.22 3.33
N SER A 160 -9.22 -1.15 4.04
CA SER A 160 -8.35 0.01 4.27
C SER A 160 -8.18 0.34 5.75
N GLY A 161 -8.42 -0.64 6.63
CA GLY A 161 -8.19 -0.48 8.06
C GLY A 161 -6.71 -0.22 8.35
N ILE A 162 -6.44 0.62 9.34
CA ILE A 162 -5.13 1.27 9.51
C ILE A 162 -4.00 0.27 9.73
N GLY A 163 -4.28 -0.86 10.39
CA GLY A 163 -3.34 -1.92 10.73
C GLY A 163 -3.52 -3.21 9.90
N ARG A 164 -3.96 -3.09 8.64
CA ARG A 164 -4.11 -4.22 7.71
C ARG A 164 -2.82 -5.07 7.63
N ILE A 165 -2.95 -6.39 7.66
CA ILE A 165 -1.81 -7.32 7.54
C ILE A 165 -1.72 -7.78 6.09
N ASN A 166 -0.66 -7.37 5.40
CA ASN A 166 -0.52 -7.53 3.95
C ASN A 166 0.15 -8.88 3.56
N PRO A 167 -0.04 -9.38 2.33
CA PRO A 167 0.51 -10.66 1.87
C PRO A 167 2.04 -10.72 1.81
N ASP A 168 2.68 -9.57 1.60
CA ASP A 168 4.13 -9.35 1.57
C ASP A 168 4.75 -9.30 3.00
N GLY A 169 3.92 -9.40 4.03
CA GLY A 169 4.30 -9.37 5.44
C GLY A 169 4.39 -7.98 6.05
N SER A 170 4.18 -6.91 5.27
CA SER A 170 4.13 -5.55 5.82
C SER A 170 2.85 -5.32 6.62
N LEU A 171 2.93 -4.42 7.60
CA LEU A 171 1.82 -4.05 8.46
C LEU A 171 1.36 -2.63 8.15
N GLY A 172 0.04 -2.45 8.09
CA GLY A 172 -0.62 -1.17 7.93
C GLY A 172 -1.22 -0.93 6.54
N SER A 173 -1.96 0.17 6.44
CA SER A 173 -2.56 0.66 5.19
C SER A 173 -2.31 2.16 5.01
N CYS A 174 -1.41 2.52 4.09
CA CYS A 174 -1.02 3.91 3.84
C CYS A 174 -2.13 4.80 3.24
N ASN A 175 -3.29 4.25 2.90
CA ASN A 175 -4.42 5.00 2.35
C ASN A 175 -5.58 5.21 3.32
N ALA A 176 -5.37 4.98 4.62
CA ALA A 176 -6.39 5.17 5.64
C ALA A 176 -6.73 6.66 5.86
N CYS A 177 -5.73 7.55 5.84
CA CYS A 177 -5.91 8.99 6.10
C CYS A 177 -5.96 9.84 4.82
N HIS A 178 -5.08 9.56 3.84
CA HIS A 178 -5.10 10.18 2.52
C HIS A 178 -5.48 9.12 1.47
N THR A 179 -6.74 9.11 1.09
CA THR A 179 -7.33 8.01 0.33
C THR A 179 -6.78 7.92 -1.09
N ARG A 180 -6.65 6.69 -1.60
CA ARG A 180 -6.37 6.46 -3.02
C ARG A 180 -7.52 6.99 -3.89
N HIS A 181 -7.29 7.45 -5.12
CA HIS A 181 -5.98 7.62 -5.80
C HIS A 181 -5.46 9.05 -5.77
N SER A 182 -6.05 9.94 -4.97
CA SER A 182 -5.61 11.35 -4.87
C SER A 182 -4.45 11.56 -3.90
N PHE A 183 -4.30 10.71 -2.88
CA PHE A 183 -3.19 10.74 -1.91
C PHE A 183 -2.89 12.14 -1.35
N SER A 184 -3.94 12.93 -1.08
CA SER A 184 -3.80 14.33 -0.70
C SER A 184 -3.32 14.48 0.74
N LYS A 185 -2.14 15.10 0.92
CA LYS A 185 -1.64 15.51 2.25
C LYS A 185 -2.60 16.47 2.94
N ALA A 186 -3.28 17.34 2.18
CA ALA A 186 -4.28 18.25 2.73
C ALA A 186 -5.46 17.46 3.29
N GLN A 187 -5.95 16.43 2.59
CA GLN A 187 -7.00 15.53 3.09
C GLN A 187 -6.59 14.86 4.40
N ALA A 188 -5.37 14.30 4.49
CA ALA A 188 -4.91 13.64 5.72
C ALA A 188 -4.76 14.58 6.93
N ARG A 189 -4.67 15.90 6.70
CA ARG A 189 -4.59 16.91 7.75
C ARG A 189 -5.95 17.42 8.21
N LYS A 190 -7.03 17.01 7.54
CA LYS A 190 -8.39 17.36 7.94
C LYS A 190 -8.87 16.41 9.05
N PRO A 191 -9.57 16.90 10.08
CA PRO A 191 -10.09 16.06 11.16
C PRO A 191 -10.94 14.88 10.65
N GLU A 192 -11.68 15.07 9.55
CA GLU A 192 -12.55 14.05 8.99
C GLU A 192 -11.80 12.79 8.52
N ALA A 193 -10.50 12.89 8.24
CA ALA A 193 -9.66 11.73 7.91
C ALA A 193 -9.45 10.79 9.12
N CYS A 194 -9.54 11.32 10.34
CA CYS A 194 -9.46 10.57 11.59
C CYS A 194 -10.84 10.02 11.99
N SER A 195 -11.89 10.79 11.71
CA SER A 195 -13.28 10.55 12.11
C SER A 195 -13.93 9.30 11.51
N LYS A 196 -13.30 8.62 10.54
CA LYS A 196 -13.75 7.29 10.09
C LYS A 196 -13.68 6.27 11.23
N CYS A 197 -12.65 6.37 12.08
CA CYS A 197 -12.35 5.37 13.11
C CYS A 197 -12.42 5.95 14.53
N HIS A 198 -12.11 7.23 14.71
CA HIS A 198 -12.05 7.89 16.01
C HIS A 198 -13.36 8.62 16.33
N LEU A 199 -14.40 7.84 16.56
CA LEU A 199 -15.77 8.31 16.80
C LEU A 199 -16.50 7.33 17.70
N GLY A 200 -17.68 7.71 18.18
CA GLY A 200 -18.57 6.81 18.88
C GLY A 200 -18.20 6.57 20.36
N PRO A 201 -18.93 5.69 21.04
CA PRO A 201 -18.98 5.63 22.50
C PRO A 201 -17.70 5.08 23.16
N ASP A 202 -16.90 4.30 22.44
CA ASP A 202 -15.69 3.63 22.92
C ASP A 202 -14.46 4.55 22.91
N HIS A 203 -14.38 5.47 21.94
CA HIS A 203 -13.34 6.47 21.85
C HIS A 203 -13.81 7.70 21.05
N PRO A 204 -14.53 8.65 21.69
CA PRO A 204 -15.23 9.74 21.02
C PRO A 204 -14.33 10.93 20.67
N GLN A 205 -13.17 10.71 20.03
CA GLN A 205 -12.25 11.83 19.76
C GLN A 205 -12.81 12.83 18.74
N LYS A 206 -13.59 12.40 17.74
CA LYS A 206 -14.28 13.30 16.80
C LYS A 206 -15.22 14.24 17.55
N GLU A 207 -16.11 13.67 18.37
CA GLU A 207 -17.12 14.41 19.12
C GLU A 207 -16.46 15.37 20.11
N ILE A 208 -15.41 14.94 20.81
CA ILE A 208 -14.64 15.81 21.70
C ILE A 208 -13.99 16.96 20.92
N TYR A 209 -13.40 16.68 19.76
CA TYR A 209 -12.73 17.70 18.95
C TYR A 209 -13.72 18.73 18.39
N GLU A 210 -14.86 18.28 17.84
CA GLU A 210 -15.88 19.15 17.24
C GLU A 210 -16.54 20.08 18.27
N GLU A 211 -16.67 19.64 19.52
CA GLU A 211 -17.23 20.44 20.62
C GLU A 211 -16.17 21.24 21.40
N SER A 212 -14.89 21.13 21.03
CA SER A 212 -13.79 21.89 21.65
C SER A 212 -13.63 23.28 21.03
N LYS A 213 -13.01 24.21 21.79
CA LYS A 213 -12.76 25.60 21.37
C LYS A 213 -11.51 25.77 20.52
#